data_AF-R7UNN8-F1
#
_entry.id   AF-R7UNN8-F1
#
_cell.length_a   1.000
_cell.length_b   1.000
_cell.length_c   1.000
_cell.angle_alpha   90.00
_cell.angle_beta   90.00
_cell.angle_gamma   90.00
#
_symmetry.space_group_name_H-M   'P 1'
#
loop_
_entity.id
_entity.type
_entity.pdbx_description
1 polymer ?
#
loop_
_entity_poly.entity_id
_entity_poly.type
_entity_poly.pdbx_seq_one_letter_code
_entity_poly.pdbx_strand_id
1 'polypeptide(L)'
;MHIDILDINECEDNTHHEDCHTCLNTIGSYTCRCRYGYTLDPITKQMCIDINECEEGKGIVNEQDCHTCVNTIGSYTCECNQYYEIDPDTNKTCIGENAFVLL
;
A
#
# COMPACT_ATOMS: atom_id res chain seq x y z
N MET A 1 9.79 -8.92 -36.95
CA MET A 1 8.52 -8.21 -37.24
C MET A 1 7.42 -9.17 -36.86
N HIS A 2 6.93 -9.08 -35.62
CA HIS A 2 5.86 -9.94 -35.13
C HIS A 2 4.53 -9.41 -35.67
N ILE A 3 3.70 -10.32 -36.16
CA ILE A 3 2.42 -10.03 -36.81
C ILE A 3 1.40 -9.66 -35.73
N ASP A 4 0.91 -8.43 -35.75
CA ASP A 4 -0.26 -7.97 -35.00
C ASP A 4 -1.54 -8.47 -35.70
N ILE A 5 -2.19 -9.53 -35.20
CA ILE A 5 -3.60 -9.82 -35.53
C ILE A 5 -4.34 -10.37 -34.30
N LEU A 6 -5.02 -9.45 -33.61
CA LEU A 6 -5.71 -9.59 -32.32
C LEU A 6 -4.81 -9.97 -31.13
N ASP A 7 -4.32 -8.92 -30.48
CA ASP A 7 -3.99 -8.97 -29.06
C ASP A 7 -5.22 -9.44 -28.25
N ILE A 8 -5.00 -10.35 -27.31
CA ILE A 8 -6.05 -10.85 -26.42
C ILE A 8 -6.12 -9.87 -25.26
N ASN A 9 -7.28 -9.27 -25.01
CA ASN A 9 -7.45 -8.40 -23.86
C ASN A 9 -7.57 -9.24 -22.59
N GLU A 10 -6.47 -9.51 -21.89
CA GLU A 10 -6.53 -10.28 -20.64
C GLU A 10 -7.35 -9.56 -19.56
N CYS A 11 -7.51 -8.24 -19.65
CA CYS A 11 -8.34 -7.46 -18.72
C CYS A 11 -9.85 -7.74 -18.82
N GLU A 12 -10.30 -8.37 -19.91
CA GLU A 12 -11.70 -8.81 -20.07
C GLU A 12 -11.95 -10.20 -19.44
N ASP A 13 -10.89 -10.92 -19.05
CA ASP A 13 -11.00 -12.20 -18.36
C ASP A 13 -11.07 -11.98 -16.83
N ASN A 14 -12.16 -12.40 -16.18
CA ASN A 14 -12.37 -12.18 -14.74
C ASN A 14 -11.53 -13.11 -13.85
N THR A 15 -10.64 -13.93 -14.41
CA THR A 15 -9.91 -14.98 -13.69
C THR A 15 -8.57 -14.55 -13.09
N HIS A 16 -8.05 -13.36 -13.44
CA HIS A 16 -6.66 -12.99 -13.16
C HIS A 16 -6.47 -11.69 -12.35
N HIS A 17 -7.51 -11.10 -11.77
CA HIS A 17 -7.46 -9.71 -11.30
C HIS A 17 -7.63 -9.43 -9.80
N GLU A 18 -7.74 -10.45 -8.94
CA GLU A 18 -7.97 -10.18 -7.50
C GLU A 18 -6.84 -9.35 -6.87
N ASP A 19 -5.59 -9.63 -7.24
CA ASP A 19 -4.41 -8.89 -6.79
C ASP A 19 -3.96 -7.79 -7.76
N CYS A 20 -4.70 -7.58 -8.87
CA CYS A 20 -4.44 -6.56 -9.88
C CYS A 20 -5.47 -5.43 -9.76
N HIS A 21 -5.18 -4.44 -8.92
CA HIS A 21 -6.11 -3.34 -8.62
C HIS A 21 -6.71 -2.62 -9.83
N THR A 22 -5.95 -2.49 -10.92
CA THR A 22 -6.41 -1.96 -12.20
C THR A 22 -5.60 -2.65 -13.29
N CYS A 23 -6.24 -3.51 -14.07
CA CYS A 23 -5.61 -4.15 -15.22
C CYS A 23 -5.42 -3.16 -16.38
N LEU A 24 -4.29 -3.26 -17.05
CA LEU A 24 -3.91 -2.49 -18.23
C LEU A 24 -3.43 -3.47 -19.31
N ASN A 25 -4.24 -3.61 -20.36
CA ASN A 25 -3.90 -4.46 -21.49
C ASN A 25 -2.73 -3.88 -22.29
N THR A 26 -1.79 -4.73 -22.70
CA THR A 26 -0.61 -4.34 -23.49
C THR A 26 -0.42 -5.31 -24.65
N ILE A 27 0.33 -4.93 -25.68
CA ILE A 27 0.55 -5.85 -26.79
C ILE A 27 1.34 -7.07 -26.31
N GLY A 28 0.71 -8.23 -26.36
CA GLY A 28 1.28 -9.53 -26.01
C GLY A 28 1.27 -9.89 -24.52
N SER A 29 0.61 -9.11 -23.66
CA SER A 29 0.40 -9.39 -22.22
C SER A 29 -0.48 -8.31 -21.57
N TYR A 30 -0.61 -8.33 -20.24
CA TYR A 30 -1.15 -7.22 -19.45
C TYR A 30 -0.18 -6.80 -18.33
N THR A 31 -0.43 -5.62 -17.77
CA THR A 31 0.24 -5.10 -16.58
C THR A 31 -0.79 -4.52 -15.62
N CYS A 32 -0.37 -4.25 -14.38
CA CYS A 32 -1.25 -3.69 -13.36
C CYS A 32 -0.84 -2.28 -12.94
N ARG A 33 -1.83 -1.46 -12.61
CA ARG A 33 -1.63 -0.21 -11.87
C ARG A 33 -2.10 -0.39 -10.43
N CYS A 34 -1.17 -0.19 -9.50
CA CYS A 34 -1.41 -0.38 -8.08
C CYS A 34 -1.96 0.88 -7.40
N ARG A 35 -2.82 0.67 -6.39
CA ARG A 35 -3.30 1.73 -5.51
C ARG A 35 -2.18 2.18 -4.56
N TYR A 36 -2.37 3.31 -3.89
CA TYR A 36 -1.48 3.75 -2.83
C TYR A 36 -1.33 2.66 -1.75
N GLY A 37 -0.12 2.51 -1.20
CA GLY A 37 0.23 1.44 -0.25
C GLY A 37 0.65 0.13 -0.93
N TYR A 38 0.75 0.09 -2.26
CA TYR A 38 1.15 -1.12 -2.99
C TYR A 38 2.17 -0.79 -4.08
N THR A 39 3.01 -1.77 -4.38
CA THR A 39 3.98 -1.72 -5.47
C THR A 39 3.68 -2.80 -6.50
N LEU A 40 4.13 -2.59 -7.73
CA LEU A 40 4.00 -3.58 -8.79
C LEU A 40 5.00 -4.71 -8.55
N ASP A 41 4.58 -5.96 -8.69
CA ASP A 41 5.50 -7.10 -8.59
C ASP A 41 6.67 -6.92 -9.58
N PRO A 42 7.93 -6.87 -9.10
CA PRO A 42 9.08 -6.58 -9.95
C PRO A 42 9.35 -7.65 -11.00
N ILE A 43 8.83 -8.87 -10.82
CA ILE A 43 9.07 -10.01 -11.72
C ILE A 43 8.03 -10.07 -12.82
N THR A 44 6.77 -10.28 -12.46
CA THR A 44 5.66 -10.53 -13.41
C THR A 44 5.01 -9.25 -13.90
N LYS A 45 5.01 -8.19 -13.07
CA LYS A 45 4.25 -6.95 -13.31
C LYS A 45 2.74 -7.14 -13.44
N GLN A 46 2.22 -8.25 -12.93
CA GLN A 46 0.82 -8.68 -13.09
C GLN A 46 0.05 -8.68 -11.76
N MET A 47 0.68 -8.24 -10.67
CA MET A 47 0.05 -8.16 -9.36
C MET A 47 0.58 -6.99 -8.55
N CYS A 48 -0.23 -6.52 -7.61
CA CYS A 48 0.12 -5.48 -6.67
C CYS A 48 0.44 -6.10 -5.32
N ILE A 49 1.67 -5.86 -4.87
CA ILE A 49 2.19 -6.35 -3.60
C ILE A 49 2.08 -5.21 -2.59
N ASP A 50 1.61 -5.52 -1.39
CA ASP A 50 1.58 -4.59 -0.27
C ASP A 50 2.97 -4.02 0.00
N ILE A 51 3.07 -2.70 0.19
CA ILE A 51 4.32 -2.06 0.60
C ILE A 51 4.40 -2.17 2.12
N ASN A 52 5.43 -2.83 2.63
CA ASN A 52 5.69 -2.81 4.07
C ASN A 52 6.32 -1.47 4.47
N GLU A 53 5.50 -0.49 4.86
CA GLU A 53 6.02 0.84 5.19
C GLU A 53 6.92 0.84 6.43
N CYS A 54 6.80 -0.16 7.30
CA CYS A 54 7.67 -0.34 8.47
C CYS A 54 9.09 -0.76 8.07
N GLU A 55 9.24 -1.60 7.04
CA GLU A 55 10.56 -2.03 6.52
C GLU A 55 11.20 -0.97 5.63
N GLU A 56 10.39 -0.18 4.91
CA GLU A 56 10.90 0.93 4.08
C GLU A 56 11.26 2.19 4.90
N GLY A 57 11.04 2.19 6.21
CA GLY A 57 11.27 3.35 7.09
C GLY A 57 10.29 4.51 6.88
N LYS A 58 9.28 4.34 6.03
CA LYS A 58 8.21 5.33 5.78
C LYS A 58 7.18 5.37 6.91
N GLY A 59 7.07 4.28 7.68
CA GLY A 59 6.16 4.16 8.81
C GLY A 59 6.58 4.92 10.07
N ILE A 60 7.83 5.39 10.13
CA ILE A 60 8.41 6.09 11.27
C ILE A 60 8.71 7.52 10.84
N VAL A 61 7.69 8.38 10.85
CA VAL A 61 7.79 9.76 10.34
C VAL A 61 8.77 10.58 11.19
N ASN A 62 8.77 10.35 12.50
CA ASN A 62 9.79 10.72 13.48
C ASN A 62 9.69 9.66 14.58
N GLU A 63 10.80 9.13 15.11
CA GLU A 63 10.79 8.06 16.15
C GLU A 63 9.96 8.40 17.41
N GLN A 64 9.52 9.65 17.56
CA GLN A 64 8.67 10.16 18.63
C GLN A 64 7.17 10.05 18.35
N ASP A 65 6.75 10.01 17.09
CA ASP A 65 5.34 10.06 16.69
C ASP A 65 4.77 8.64 16.52
N CYS A 66 5.57 7.63 16.22
CA CYS A 66 5.14 6.24 16.08
C CYS A 66 6.07 5.33 16.88
N HIS A 67 5.60 4.80 18.01
CA HIS A 67 6.46 4.01 18.91
C HIS A 67 6.75 2.62 18.36
N THR A 68 5.74 1.93 17.83
CA THR A 68 5.88 0.62 17.18
C THR A 68 5.06 0.63 15.90
N CYS A 69 5.73 0.51 14.75
CA CYS A 69 5.07 0.43 13.46
C CYS A 69 4.48 -0.97 13.25
N VAL A 70 3.23 -1.03 12.80
CA VAL A 70 2.52 -2.27 12.45
C VAL A 70 2.04 -2.17 11.02
N ASN A 71 2.59 -3.02 10.15
CA ASN A 71 2.17 -3.08 8.75
C ASN A 71 0.76 -3.66 8.63
N THR A 72 -0.04 -3.12 7.72
CA THR A 72 -1.41 -3.56 7.42
C THR A 72 -1.61 -3.65 5.91
N ILE A 73 -2.64 -4.34 5.45
CA ILE A 73 -2.87 -4.44 4.01
C ILE A 73 -3.29 -3.07 3.44
N GLY A 74 -2.43 -2.49 2.61
CA GLY A 74 -2.56 -1.21 1.94
C GLY A 74 -2.16 0.01 2.75
N SER A 75 -1.63 -0.16 3.97
CA SER A 75 -1.08 0.93 4.79
C SER A 75 -0.33 0.40 6.02
N TYR A 76 -0.10 1.27 6.98
CA TYR A 76 0.41 0.89 8.30
C TYR A 76 -0.32 1.67 9.39
N THR A 77 -0.25 1.16 10.61
CA THR A 77 -0.70 1.82 11.84
C THR A 77 0.43 1.83 12.86
N CYS A 78 0.24 2.58 13.95
CA CYS A 78 1.17 2.61 15.07
C CYS A 78 0.53 2.01 16.33
N GLU A 79 1.33 1.27 17.08
CA GLU A 79 1.03 0.92 18.46
C GLU A 79 1.73 1.94 19.38
N CYS A 80 0.97 2.48 20.33
CA CYS A 80 1.44 3.51 21.24
C CYS A 80 1.80 2.93 22.61
N ASN A 81 2.89 3.44 23.18
CA ASN A 81 3.30 3.10 24.54
C ASN A 81 2.29 3.64 25.57
N GLN A 82 2.41 3.18 26.81
CA GLN A 82 1.58 3.64 27.92
C GLN A 82 1.56 5.18 28.03
N TYR A 83 0.39 5.75 28.30
CA TYR A 83 0.10 7.19 28.40
C TYR A 83 0.05 7.96 27.06
N TYR A 84 0.06 7.23 25.94
CA TYR A 84 -0.19 7.76 24.60
C TYR A 84 -1.36 7.03 23.94
N GLU A 85 -2.13 7.75 23.15
CA GLU A 85 -3.22 7.22 22.34
C GLU A 85 -2.92 7.40 20.85
N ILE A 86 -3.50 6.56 20.01
CA ILE A 86 -3.42 6.75 18.57
C ILE A 86 -4.27 7.95 18.16
N ASP A 87 -3.70 8.84 17.37
CA ASP A 87 -4.41 9.95 16.75
C ASP A 87 -5.49 9.39 15.80
N PRO A 88 -6.80 9.62 16.07
CA PRO A 88 -7.88 9.08 15.25
C PRO A 88 -7.95 9.70 13.85
N ASP A 89 -7.35 10.87 13.62
CA ASP A 89 -7.35 11.54 12.33
C ASP A 89 -6.32 10.92 11.38
N THR A 90 -5.18 10.48 11.92
CA THR A 90 -4.06 9.95 11.12
C THR A 90 -3.88 8.44 11.21
N ASN A 91 -4.28 7.81 12.33
CA ASN A 91 -3.96 6.43 12.70
C ASN A 91 -2.46 6.07 12.64
N LYS A 92 -1.59 7.09 12.64
CA LYS A 92 -0.14 6.95 12.38
C LYS A 92 0.71 7.73 13.37
N THR A 93 0.08 8.44 14.29
CA THR A 93 0.75 9.27 15.28
C THR A 93 0.22 8.95 16.68
N CYS A 94 1.12 8.89 17.64
CA CYS A 94 0.86 8.67 19.04
C CYS A 94 0.84 10.03 19.75
N ILE A 95 -0.31 10.40 20.29
CA ILE A 95 -0.53 11.65 21.02
C ILE A 95 -0.58 11.37 22.52
N GLY A 96 0.19 12.12 23.31
CA GLY A 96 0.19 11.99 24.77
C GLY A 96 -0.95 12.77 25.43
N GLU A 97 -1.32 12.40 26.65
CA GLU A 97 -2.42 13.05 27.43
C GLU A 97 -2.22 14.56 27.72
N ASN A 98 -1.09 15.16 27.35
CA ASN A 98 -0.86 16.61 27.46
C ASN A 98 -1.24 17.41 26.19
N ALA A 99 -1.66 16.75 25.10
CA ALA A 99 -2.07 17.43 23.86
C ALA A 99 -3.52 17.94 23.89
N PHE A 100 -4.38 17.38 24.75
CA PHE A 100 -5.83 17.69 24.77
C PHE A 100 -6.23 18.80 25.77
N VAL A 101 -5.29 19.30 26.58
CA VAL A 101 -5.57 20.27 27.68
C VAL A 101 -5.03 21.68 27.40
N LEU A 102 -4.60 21.98 26.17
CA LEU A 102 -4.08 23.30 25.78
C LEU A 102 -5.04 24.07 24.85
N LEU A 103 -6.36 24.01 25.12
CA LEU A 103 -7.35 24.92 24.58
C LEU A 103 -7.91 25.83 25.69
#